data_AF-A0A3D4B220-F1
#
_entry.id   AF-A0A3D4B220-F1
#
_cell.length_a   1.000
_cell.length_b   1.000
_cell.length_c   1.000
_cell.angle_alpha   90.00
_cell.angle_beta   90.00
_cell.angle_gamma   90.00
#
_symmetry.space_group_name_H-M   'P 1'
#
loop_
_entity.id
_entity.type
_entity.pdbx_description
1 polymer ?
#
loop_
_entity_poly.entity_id
_entity_poly.type
_entity_poly.pdbx_seq_one_letter_code
_entity_poly.pdbx_strand_id
1 'polypeptide(L)'
;MNTKLVLATSLLCLALLFALYPQRQADPLYETEQIVEIIYMGPGGPIKGAMDDAVKEFERLSRVAHEQDSSKPIYRVISGQTAARNQVADPTRFLVSVAGGVPPDVIYFDRYAVAEWAARGAFMPLDPFIDRDIAAGRDTPRLERFYKSCLDEAVYKGQVYAIPNSVDDRALFYNKDLLKRAGLVDENGEAQPPRDWDELKEYAVKLSERDGDGKLKTVGYIPQFGNVFLYIYGWMNGARYLSDDGTRNLINTPEVVEALEYMVSIYDTLGGFEEVNAFQSGFQGNELDPFIQG
;
A
#
# COMPACT_ATOMS: atom_id res chain seq x y z
N MET A 1 -16.12 41.88 -8.54
CA MET A 1 -14.68 41.56 -8.32
C MET A 1 -14.00 41.57 -9.67
N ASN A 2 -12.97 42.39 -9.87
CA ASN A 2 -12.47 42.75 -11.20
C ASN A 2 -11.58 41.62 -11.75
N THR A 3 -12.05 40.89 -12.75
CA THR A 3 -11.41 39.68 -13.29
C THR A 3 -9.99 39.93 -13.79
N LYS A 4 -9.70 41.14 -14.28
CA LYS A 4 -8.36 41.58 -14.68
C LYS A 4 -7.40 41.72 -13.50
N LEU A 5 -7.91 42.15 -12.34
CA LEU A 5 -7.12 42.28 -11.12
C LEU A 5 -6.74 40.90 -10.60
N VAL A 6 -7.69 39.96 -10.58
CA VAL A 6 -7.44 38.56 -10.16
C VAL A 6 -6.40 37.90 -11.07
N LEU A 7 -6.52 38.04 -12.39
CA LEU A 7 -5.54 37.47 -13.33
C LEU A 7 -4.14 38.06 -13.13
N ALA A 8 -4.06 39.38 -12.92
CA ALA A 8 -2.80 40.08 -12.69
C ALA A 8 -2.15 39.63 -11.36
N THR A 9 -2.94 39.47 -10.29
CA THR A 9 -2.43 38.97 -9.00
C THR A 9 -1.95 37.53 -9.13
N SER A 10 -2.69 36.66 -9.83
CA SER A 10 -2.29 35.27 -10.06
C SER A 10 -1.00 35.14 -10.87
N LEU A 11 -0.83 35.94 -11.94
CA LEU A 11 0.40 35.98 -12.73
C LEU A 11 1.58 36.53 -11.92
N LEU A 12 1.36 37.54 -11.07
CA LEU A 12 2.39 38.08 -10.19
C LEU A 12 2.85 37.03 -9.15
N CYS A 13 1.91 36.28 -8.57
CA CYS A 13 2.21 35.19 -7.64
C CYS A 13 2.98 34.07 -8.33
N LEU A 14 2.65 33.70 -9.58
CA LEU A 14 3.40 32.71 -10.35
C LEU A 14 4.82 33.19 -10.68
N ALA A 15 4.99 34.46 -11.06
CA ALA A 15 6.31 35.04 -11.33
C ALA A 15 7.16 35.13 -10.06
N LEU A 16 6.55 35.48 -8.92
CA LEU A 16 7.21 35.45 -7.60
C LEU A 16 7.58 34.04 -7.19
N LEU A 17 6.74 33.03 -7.42
CA LEU A 17 7.07 31.63 -7.16
C LEU A 17 8.21 31.13 -8.07
N PHE A 18 8.28 31.60 -9.32
CA PHE A 18 9.39 31.31 -10.24
C PHE A 18 10.69 31.99 -9.81
N ALA A 19 10.62 33.21 -9.27
CA ALA A 19 11.78 33.97 -8.79
C ALA A 19 12.26 33.55 -7.39
N LEU A 20 11.34 33.05 -6.56
CA LEU A 20 11.61 32.46 -5.24
C LEU A 20 11.95 30.96 -5.34
N TYR A 21 11.69 30.33 -6.49
CA TYR A 21 12.31 29.07 -6.82
C TYR A 21 13.81 29.32 -6.81
N PRO A 22 14.59 28.66 -5.93
CA PRO A 22 16.02 28.82 -5.97
C PRO A 22 16.44 28.47 -7.40
N GLN A 23 16.99 29.46 -8.13
CA GLN A 23 17.76 29.11 -9.31
C GLN A 23 18.82 28.16 -8.79
N ARG A 24 18.72 26.92 -9.26
CA ARG A 24 19.62 25.86 -8.87
C ARG A 24 21.02 26.34 -9.22
N GLN A 25 21.75 26.83 -8.23
CA GLN A 25 23.17 27.06 -8.40
C GLN A 25 23.75 25.67 -8.62
N ALA A 26 24.06 25.37 -9.88
CA ALA A 26 24.97 24.29 -10.19
C ALA A 26 26.24 24.61 -9.41
N ASP A 27 26.55 23.78 -8.42
CA ASP A 27 27.80 23.90 -7.70
C ASP A 27 28.94 23.64 -8.72
N PRO A 28 29.92 24.56 -8.85
CA PRO A 28 30.90 24.54 -9.94
C PRO A 28 31.75 23.27 -10.02
N LEU A 29 31.74 22.43 -8.99
CA LEU A 29 32.39 21.11 -8.99
C LEU A 29 31.65 20.08 -9.88
N TYR A 30 30.45 20.40 -10.39
CA TYR A 30 29.57 19.47 -11.10
C TYR A 30 29.45 19.70 -12.62
N GLU A 31 30.14 20.67 -13.21
CA GLU A 31 30.11 20.90 -14.67
C GLU A 31 31.02 19.91 -15.44
N THR A 32 31.89 19.17 -14.76
CA THR A 32 32.91 18.30 -15.40
C THR A 32 32.59 16.80 -15.39
N GLU A 33 31.62 16.35 -14.58
CA GLU A 33 31.22 14.95 -14.46
C GLU A 33 29.81 14.76 -15.04
N GLN A 34 29.58 13.73 -15.85
CA GLN A 34 28.24 13.37 -16.35
C GLN A 34 27.36 12.85 -15.20
N ILE A 35 26.85 13.77 -14.38
CA ILE A 35 25.89 13.47 -13.33
C ILE A 35 24.50 13.41 -13.94
N VAL A 36 23.86 12.25 -13.81
CA VAL A 36 22.47 12.02 -14.20
C VAL A 36 21.62 12.08 -12.96
N GLU A 37 20.62 12.94 -12.97
CA GLU A 37 19.69 13.07 -11.86
C GLU A 37 18.43 12.22 -12.08
N ILE A 38 17.94 11.61 -11.00
CA ILE A 38 16.75 10.77 -10.99
C ILE A 38 15.79 11.35 -9.95
N ILE A 39 14.62 11.81 -10.39
CA ILE A 39 13.54 12.27 -9.52
C ILE A 39 12.80 11.05 -8.99
N TYR A 40 12.89 10.83 -7.68
CA TYR A 40 12.29 9.67 -7.01
C TYR A 40 11.18 10.09 -6.05
N MET A 41 9.96 9.57 -6.24
CA MET A 41 8.88 9.68 -5.26
C MET A 41 8.82 8.41 -4.42
N GLY A 42 9.55 8.38 -3.31
CA GLY A 42 9.68 7.21 -2.44
C GLY A 42 8.54 7.01 -1.43
N PRO A 43 8.62 5.92 -0.64
CA PRO A 43 7.65 5.63 0.40
C PRO A 43 7.75 6.60 1.59
N GLY A 44 6.67 6.69 2.36
CA GLY A 44 6.66 7.37 3.66
C GLY A 44 6.67 6.37 4.81
N GLY A 45 6.51 6.87 6.03
CA GLY A 45 6.29 6.03 7.20
C GLY A 45 7.51 5.17 7.59
N PRO A 46 7.29 4.00 8.23
CA PRO A 46 8.35 3.21 8.86
C PRO A 46 9.45 2.72 7.91
N ILE A 47 9.15 2.54 6.63
CA ILE A 47 10.11 2.00 5.65
C ILE A 47 10.97 3.07 4.98
N LYS A 48 10.69 4.36 5.22
CA LYS A 48 11.40 5.47 4.57
C LYS A 48 12.91 5.40 4.79
N GLY A 49 13.35 5.15 6.03
CA GLY A 49 14.78 5.11 6.37
C GLY A 49 15.55 4.04 5.60
N ALA A 50 14.98 2.83 5.50
CA ALA A 50 15.58 1.74 4.73
C ALA A 50 15.69 2.08 3.24
N MET A 51 14.68 2.77 2.69
CA MET A 51 14.74 3.20 1.28
C MET A 51 15.75 4.33 1.06
N ASP A 52 15.88 5.28 1.99
CA ASP A 52 16.90 6.33 1.92
C ASP A 52 18.32 5.72 1.93
N ASP A 53 18.54 4.66 2.71
CA ASP A 53 19.84 3.97 2.74
C ASP A 53 20.12 3.18 1.45
N ALA A 54 19.09 2.56 0.86
CA ALA A 54 19.22 1.94 -0.46
C ALA A 54 19.57 2.97 -1.56
N VAL A 55 18.98 4.17 -1.49
CA VAL A 55 19.32 5.29 -2.39
C VAL A 55 20.77 5.71 -2.23
N LYS A 56 21.26 5.90 -1.00
CA LYS A 56 22.67 6.26 -0.74
C LYS A 56 23.62 5.20 -1.28
N GLU A 57 23.29 3.92 -1.10
CA GLU A 57 24.11 2.82 -1.60
C GLU A 57 24.13 2.79 -3.14
N PHE A 58 22.98 3.01 -3.78
CA PHE A 58 22.90 3.16 -5.24
C PHE A 58 23.78 4.30 -5.76
N GLU A 59 23.70 5.50 -5.15
CA GLU A 59 24.55 6.64 -5.53
C GLU A 59 26.04 6.31 -5.32
N ARG A 60 26.40 5.67 -4.19
CA ARG A 60 27.77 5.25 -3.91
C ARG A 60 28.29 4.27 -4.97
N LEU A 61 27.51 3.25 -5.31
CA LEU A 61 27.87 2.27 -6.33
C LEU A 61 28.05 2.90 -7.71
N SER A 62 27.25 3.92 -8.05
CA SER A 62 27.43 4.66 -9.32
C SER A 62 28.76 5.39 -9.40
N ARG A 63 29.23 5.99 -8.29
CA ARG A 63 30.53 6.66 -8.22
C ARG A 63 31.67 5.66 -8.37
N VAL A 64 31.60 4.54 -7.65
CA VAL A 64 32.59 3.46 -7.77
C VAL A 64 32.66 2.93 -9.21
N ALA A 65 31.51 2.78 -9.89
CA ALA A 65 31.48 2.36 -11.28
C ALA A 65 32.12 3.41 -12.21
N HIS A 66 31.90 4.71 -11.98
CA HIS A 66 32.52 5.79 -12.74
C HIS A 66 34.03 5.87 -12.53
N GLU A 67 34.51 5.67 -11.30
CA GLU A 67 35.94 5.62 -10.98
C GLU A 67 36.65 4.47 -11.72
N GLN A 68 35.95 3.35 -11.92
CA GLN A 68 36.46 2.20 -12.66
C GLN A 68 36.37 2.38 -14.19
N ASP A 69 35.32 3.04 -14.66
CA ASP A 69 35.03 3.29 -16.07
C ASP A 69 34.32 4.64 -16.22
N SER A 70 35.05 5.66 -16.65
CA SER A 70 34.55 7.04 -16.76
C SER A 70 33.45 7.22 -17.82
N SER A 71 33.16 6.20 -18.63
CA SER A 71 31.99 6.19 -19.53
C SER A 71 30.67 5.90 -18.80
N LYS A 72 30.73 5.40 -17.56
CA LYS A 72 29.54 5.18 -16.72
C LYS A 72 29.09 6.50 -16.12
N PRO A 73 27.79 6.84 -16.14
CA PRO A 73 27.32 8.06 -15.47
C PRO A 73 27.39 7.90 -13.95
N ILE A 74 27.54 9.04 -13.27
CA ILE A 74 27.29 9.14 -11.83
C ILE A 74 25.81 9.46 -11.65
N TYR A 75 25.11 8.74 -10.78
CA TYR A 75 23.69 9.00 -10.51
C TYR A 75 23.52 9.80 -9.22
N ARG A 76 22.55 10.71 -9.24
CA ARG A 76 22.06 11.43 -8.06
C ARG A 76 20.54 11.31 -7.97
N VAL A 77 20.04 10.87 -6.84
CA VAL A 77 18.60 10.69 -6.61
C VAL A 77 18.06 11.89 -5.83
N ILE A 78 17.02 12.52 -6.38
CA ILE A 78 16.31 13.62 -5.77
C ILE A 78 14.99 13.08 -5.24
N SER A 79 14.96 12.77 -3.95
CA SER A 79 13.76 12.25 -3.29
C SER A 79 12.74 13.37 -3.05
N GLY A 80 11.59 13.28 -3.72
CA GLY A 80 10.41 14.11 -3.48
C GLY A 80 9.53 13.58 -2.34
N GLN A 81 8.56 14.38 -1.91
CA GLN A 81 7.54 13.88 -0.97
C GLN A 81 6.67 12.81 -1.64
N THR A 82 6.16 11.87 -0.83
CA THR A 82 5.34 10.73 -1.25
C THR A 82 4.23 11.12 -2.21
N ALA A 83 3.94 10.23 -3.17
CA ALA A 83 2.90 10.39 -4.18
C ALA A 83 1.48 10.52 -3.60
N ALA A 84 1.29 10.12 -2.34
CA ALA A 84 0.01 10.16 -1.64
C ALA A 84 0.15 10.63 -0.18
N ARG A 85 -0.94 11.19 0.38
CA ARG A 85 -1.06 11.56 1.81
C ARG A 85 -1.14 10.33 2.73
N ASN A 86 -1.66 9.25 2.17
CA ASN A 86 -1.65 7.88 2.67
C ASN A 86 -1.33 7.01 1.45
N GLN A 87 -0.39 6.07 1.53
CA GLN A 87 0.09 5.26 0.39
C GLN A 87 -1.05 4.61 -0.41
N VAL A 88 -2.22 4.46 0.24
CA VAL A 88 -3.37 3.76 -0.28
C VAL A 88 -4.39 4.62 -1.05
N ALA A 89 -4.54 5.91 -0.72
CA ALA A 89 -5.85 6.57 -0.91
C ALA A 89 -5.90 7.76 -1.89
N ASP A 90 -4.78 8.37 -2.27
CA ASP A 90 -4.87 9.53 -3.15
C ASP A 90 -3.55 9.86 -3.88
N PRO A 91 -3.36 9.40 -5.12
CA PRO A 91 -2.21 9.76 -5.95
C PRO A 91 -2.26 11.22 -6.45
N THR A 92 -3.07 12.11 -5.86
CA THR A 92 -3.22 13.51 -6.27
C THR A 92 -1.89 14.20 -6.55
N ARG A 93 -0.83 13.94 -5.77
CA ARG A 93 0.49 14.55 -6.04
C ARG A 93 1.13 14.04 -7.32
N PHE A 94 1.06 12.73 -7.56
CA PHE A 94 1.52 12.14 -8.80
C PHE A 94 0.67 12.61 -9.99
N LEU A 95 -0.65 12.66 -9.83
CA LEU A 95 -1.56 13.17 -10.86
C LEU A 95 -1.24 14.62 -11.22
N VAL A 96 -1.01 15.48 -10.22
CA VAL A 96 -0.64 16.89 -10.43
C VAL A 96 0.74 17.02 -11.08
N SER A 97 1.73 16.20 -10.71
CA SER A 97 3.05 16.27 -11.32
C SER A 97 3.02 15.83 -12.78
N VAL A 98 2.27 14.78 -13.11
CA VAL A 98 2.01 14.35 -14.49
C VAL A 98 1.28 15.44 -15.28
N ALA A 99 0.21 16.01 -14.72
CA ALA A 99 -0.55 17.07 -15.38
C ALA A 99 0.27 18.37 -15.55
N GLY A 100 1.20 18.65 -14.64
CA GLY A 100 2.13 19.77 -14.70
C GLY A 100 3.32 19.56 -15.64
N GLY A 101 3.44 18.39 -16.28
CA GLY A 101 4.55 18.06 -17.19
C GLY A 101 5.89 17.81 -16.50
N VAL A 102 5.88 17.53 -15.20
CA VAL A 102 7.07 17.28 -14.38
C VAL A 102 6.91 15.98 -13.56
N PRO A 103 6.62 14.82 -14.22
CA PRO A 103 6.49 13.55 -13.51
C PRO A 103 7.83 13.14 -12.87
N PRO A 104 7.81 12.31 -11.80
CA PRO A 104 9.02 11.67 -11.32
C PRO A 104 9.54 10.65 -12.35
N ASP A 105 10.85 10.38 -12.32
CA ASP A 105 11.48 9.31 -13.11
C ASP A 105 11.16 7.93 -12.51
N VAL A 106 11.13 7.84 -11.18
CA VAL A 106 10.82 6.61 -10.44
C VAL A 106 9.82 6.92 -9.32
N ILE A 107 8.83 6.05 -9.13
CA ILE A 107 7.80 6.22 -8.10
C ILE A 107 7.60 4.91 -7.34
N TYR A 108 7.59 5.00 -6.02
CA TYR A 108 7.05 3.95 -5.17
C TYR A 108 5.53 4.08 -5.16
N PHE A 109 4.84 3.04 -5.62
CA PHE A 109 3.42 3.09 -5.90
C PHE A 109 2.72 1.82 -5.43
N ASP A 110 1.44 1.94 -5.09
CA ASP A 110 0.68 0.81 -4.60
C ASP A 110 0.39 -0.19 -5.72
N ARG A 111 0.57 -1.48 -5.41
CA ARG A 111 0.53 -2.62 -6.33
C ARG A 111 -0.81 -2.73 -7.05
N TYR A 112 -1.93 -2.50 -6.36
CA TYR A 112 -3.27 -2.62 -6.96
C TYR A 112 -3.58 -1.49 -7.95
N ALA A 113 -2.83 -0.38 -7.93
CA ALA A 113 -3.03 0.74 -8.83
C ALA A 113 -2.15 0.66 -10.09
N VAL A 114 -1.16 -0.24 -10.15
CA VAL A 114 -0.22 -0.34 -11.29
C VAL A 114 -0.95 -0.52 -12.62
N ALA A 115 -1.87 -1.48 -12.69
CA ALA A 115 -2.63 -1.75 -13.92
C ALA A 115 -3.50 -0.57 -14.36
N GLU A 116 -4.10 0.16 -13.42
CA GLU A 116 -4.91 1.35 -13.70
C GLU A 116 -4.06 2.46 -14.33
N TRP A 117 -2.87 2.73 -13.78
CA TRP A 117 -1.99 3.80 -14.25
C TRP A 117 -1.25 3.42 -15.54
N ALA A 118 -0.95 2.14 -15.73
CA ALA A 118 -0.51 1.61 -17.02
C ALA A 118 -1.60 1.80 -18.10
N ALA A 119 -2.87 1.53 -17.79
CA ALA A 119 -3.99 1.74 -18.70
C ALA A 119 -4.18 3.22 -19.10
N ARG A 120 -3.85 4.15 -18.19
CA ARG A 120 -3.86 5.60 -18.44
C ARG A 120 -2.63 6.10 -19.22
N GLY A 121 -1.64 5.23 -19.48
CA GLY A 121 -0.40 5.60 -20.16
C GLY A 121 0.58 6.41 -19.30
N ALA A 122 0.40 6.42 -17.98
CA ALA A 122 1.29 7.14 -17.08
C ALA A 122 2.57 6.35 -16.74
N PHE A 123 2.50 5.02 -16.84
CA PHE A 123 3.65 4.13 -16.68
C PHE A 123 4.07 3.54 -18.02
N MET A 124 5.38 3.35 -18.18
CA MET A 124 5.96 2.71 -19.36
C MET A 124 6.22 1.21 -19.08
N PRO A 125 6.14 0.35 -20.10
CA PRO A 125 6.51 -1.05 -19.95
C PRO A 125 8.02 -1.16 -19.68
N LEU A 126 8.39 -2.07 -18.77
CA LEU A 126 9.75 -2.29 -18.30
C LEU A 126 10.46 -3.42 -19.05
N ASP A 127 9.72 -4.28 -19.76
CA ASP A 127 10.24 -5.44 -20.49
C ASP A 127 11.43 -5.07 -21.41
N PRO A 128 11.37 -4.00 -22.23
CA PRO A 128 12.50 -3.66 -23.11
C PRO A 128 13.80 -3.34 -22.35
N PHE A 129 13.69 -2.79 -21.14
CA PHE A 129 14.84 -2.45 -20.31
C PHE A 129 15.41 -3.69 -19.63
N ILE A 130 14.53 -4.56 -19.11
CA ILE A 130 14.89 -5.84 -18.49
C ILE A 130 15.61 -6.71 -19.52
N ASP A 131 15.03 -6.92 -20.70
CA ASP A 131 15.60 -7.75 -21.76
C ASP A 131 16.97 -7.25 -22.22
N ARG A 132 17.09 -5.93 -22.42
CA ARG A 132 18.35 -5.26 -22.78
C ARG A 132 19.42 -5.49 -21.71
N ASP A 133 19.05 -5.42 -20.44
CA ASP A 133 19.98 -5.56 -19.32
C ASP A 133 20.40 -7.03 -19.12
N ILE A 134 19.48 -7.97 -19.30
CA ILE A 134 19.79 -9.41 -19.31
C ILE A 134 20.79 -9.74 -20.43
N ALA A 135 20.51 -9.28 -21.66
CA ALA A 135 21.37 -9.54 -22.82
C ALA A 135 22.78 -8.96 -22.66
N ALA A 136 22.90 -7.84 -21.94
CA ALA A 136 24.18 -7.21 -21.65
C ALA A 136 24.89 -7.78 -20.41
N GLY A 137 24.34 -8.80 -19.76
CA GLY A 137 24.90 -9.38 -18.53
C GLY A 137 24.89 -8.41 -17.35
N ARG A 138 24.02 -7.40 -17.35
CA ARG A 138 23.87 -6.46 -16.24
C ARG A 138 23.10 -7.09 -15.08
N ASP A 139 23.35 -6.55 -13.89
CA ASP A 139 22.49 -6.79 -12.75
C ASP A 139 21.14 -6.11 -12.99
N THR A 140 20.07 -6.90 -13.05
CA THR A 140 18.72 -6.45 -13.41
C THR A 140 17.69 -7.44 -12.86
N PRO A 141 16.45 -7.02 -12.57
CA PRO A 141 15.42 -7.92 -12.07
C PRO A 141 15.28 -9.18 -12.93
N ARG A 142 15.26 -10.33 -12.25
CA ARG A 142 14.96 -11.64 -12.84
C ARG A 142 13.54 -12.01 -12.42
N LEU A 143 12.58 -11.84 -13.32
CA LEU A 143 11.14 -11.93 -13.02
C LEU A 143 10.75 -13.27 -12.38
N GLU A 144 11.44 -14.35 -12.75
CA GLU A 144 11.27 -15.70 -12.21
C GLU A 144 11.70 -15.84 -10.74
N ARG A 145 12.41 -14.85 -10.18
CA ARG A 145 12.81 -14.83 -8.76
C ARG A 145 11.77 -14.18 -7.86
N PHE A 146 10.72 -13.59 -8.42
CA PHE A 146 9.63 -12.99 -7.65
C PHE A 146 8.51 -14.00 -7.42
N TYR A 147 7.78 -13.84 -6.32
CA TYR A 147 6.53 -14.58 -6.13
C TYR A 147 5.56 -14.24 -7.26
N LYS A 148 4.95 -15.29 -7.84
CA LYS A 148 4.05 -15.14 -8.98
C LYS A 148 2.91 -14.16 -8.72
N SER A 149 2.29 -14.22 -7.54
CA SER A 149 1.20 -13.31 -7.16
C SER A 149 1.63 -11.84 -7.17
N CYS A 150 2.83 -11.54 -6.67
CA CYS A 150 3.36 -10.17 -6.69
C CYS A 150 3.69 -9.71 -8.11
N LEU A 151 4.19 -10.60 -8.96
CA LEU A 151 4.48 -10.27 -10.35
C LEU A 151 3.20 -10.06 -11.16
N ASP A 152 2.17 -10.87 -10.96
CA ASP A 152 0.88 -10.75 -11.65
C ASP A 152 0.26 -9.36 -11.43
N GLU A 153 0.46 -8.75 -10.26
CA GLU A 153 -0.02 -7.40 -9.93
C GLU A 153 0.79 -6.28 -10.59
N ALA A 154 2.01 -6.57 -11.03
CA ALA A 154 2.84 -5.64 -11.77
C ALA A 154 2.61 -5.69 -13.29
N VAL A 155 1.75 -6.61 -13.76
CA VAL A 155 1.51 -6.86 -15.18
C VAL A 155 0.20 -6.22 -15.66
N TYR A 156 0.25 -5.58 -16.82
CA TYR A 156 -0.94 -5.10 -17.52
C TYR A 156 -0.83 -5.46 -19.01
N LYS A 157 -1.88 -6.10 -19.55
CA LYS A 157 -1.92 -6.58 -20.95
C LYS A 157 -0.68 -7.38 -21.38
N GLY A 158 -0.13 -8.17 -20.45
CA GLY A 158 1.01 -9.05 -20.70
C GLY A 158 2.38 -8.37 -20.65
N GLN A 159 2.46 -7.11 -20.24
CA GLN A 159 3.72 -6.38 -20.07
C GLN A 159 3.92 -5.98 -18.60
N VAL A 160 5.18 -5.90 -18.17
CA VAL A 160 5.55 -5.53 -16.80
C VAL A 160 5.65 -4.02 -16.68
N TYR A 161 4.94 -3.42 -15.73
CA TYR A 161 4.92 -1.96 -15.50
C TYR A 161 5.50 -1.54 -14.15
N ALA A 162 5.79 -2.49 -13.26
CA ALA A 162 6.41 -2.24 -11.97
C ALA A 162 7.35 -3.40 -11.58
N ILE A 163 8.25 -3.14 -10.64
CA ILE A 163 9.08 -4.19 -10.02
C ILE A 163 8.59 -4.38 -8.59
N PRO A 164 8.12 -5.58 -8.20
CA PRO A 164 7.69 -5.83 -6.83
C PRO A 164 8.84 -5.57 -5.84
N ASN A 165 8.57 -4.79 -4.79
CA ASN A 165 9.56 -4.45 -3.77
C ASN A 165 9.25 -5.06 -2.39
N SER A 166 7.97 -5.10 -2.03
CA SER A 166 7.48 -5.63 -0.77
C SER A 166 6.10 -6.26 -0.98
N VAL A 167 5.72 -7.16 -0.08
CA VAL A 167 4.37 -7.73 -0.02
C VAL A 167 3.97 -7.90 1.44
N ASP A 168 2.68 -7.89 1.70
CA ASP A 168 2.06 -8.24 2.97
C ASP A 168 0.94 -9.26 2.74
N ASP A 169 0.64 -10.01 3.79
CA ASP A 169 -0.49 -10.94 3.85
C ASP A 169 -1.46 -10.54 4.97
N ARG A 170 -2.59 -11.23 5.02
CA ARG A 170 -3.58 -11.07 6.09
C ARG A 170 -3.66 -12.36 6.86
N ALA A 171 -3.46 -12.26 8.17
CA ALA A 171 -3.53 -13.37 9.10
C ALA A 171 -4.52 -13.05 10.22
N LEU A 172 -5.21 -14.09 10.71
CA LEU A 172 -6.00 -14.00 11.92
C LEU A 172 -5.06 -14.08 13.13
N PHE A 173 -4.86 -12.95 13.80
CA PHE A 173 -4.17 -12.91 15.09
C PHE A 173 -5.15 -13.24 16.21
N TYR A 174 -4.72 -14.05 17.17
CA TYR A 174 -5.52 -14.45 18.31
C TYR A 174 -4.72 -14.36 19.60
N ASN A 175 -5.38 -13.96 20.67
CA ASN A 175 -4.79 -13.92 22.01
C ASN A 175 -4.94 -15.29 22.68
N LYS A 176 -3.82 -15.99 22.85
CA LYS A 176 -3.78 -17.35 23.41
C LYS A 176 -4.33 -17.41 24.84
N ASP A 177 -4.08 -16.39 25.66
CA ASP A 177 -4.54 -16.36 27.04
C ASP A 177 -6.05 -16.15 27.12
N LEU A 178 -6.63 -15.35 26.21
CA LEU A 178 -8.08 -15.23 26.08
C LEU A 178 -8.73 -16.56 25.68
N LEU A 179 -8.17 -17.28 24.71
CA LEU A 179 -8.68 -18.60 24.33
C LEU A 179 -8.60 -19.59 25.50
N LYS A 180 -7.46 -19.66 26.20
CA LYS A 180 -7.29 -20.55 27.37
C LYS A 180 -8.25 -20.20 28.50
N ARG A 181 -8.44 -18.91 28.82
CA ARG A 181 -9.40 -18.46 29.85
C ARG A 181 -10.84 -18.83 29.50
N ALA A 182 -11.19 -18.81 28.22
CA ALA A 182 -12.51 -19.21 27.73
C ALA A 182 -12.67 -20.73 27.56
N GLY A 183 -11.64 -21.53 27.88
CA GLY A 183 -11.66 -22.99 27.72
C GLY A 183 -11.58 -23.46 26.26
N LEU A 184 -11.19 -22.58 25.33
CA LEU A 184 -11.01 -22.87 23.91
C LEU A 184 -9.61 -23.45 23.67
N VAL A 185 -9.43 -24.69 24.12
CA VAL A 185 -8.15 -25.40 24.12
C VAL A 185 -8.24 -26.76 23.46
N ASP A 186 -7.12 -27.22 22.92
CA ASP A 186 -6.98 -28.57 22.38
C ASP A 186 -6.85 -29.63 23.48
N GLU A 187 -6.66 -30.90 23.09
CA GLU A 187 -6.51 -32.03 24.01
C GLU A 187 -5.32 -31.92 24.96
N ASN A 188 -4.33 -31.06 24.66
CA ASN A 188 -3.15 -30.82 25.47
C ASN A 188 -3.28 -29.55 26.34
N GLY A 189 -4.42 -28.86 26.29
CA GLY A 189 -4.64 -27.61 27.01
C GLY A 189 -4.01 -26.38 26.34
N GLU A 190 -3.60 -26.48 25.08
CA GLU A 190 -3.06 -25.37 24.32
C GLU A 190 -4.16 -24.60 23.58
N ALA A 191 -3.96 -23.29 23.39
CA ALA A 191 -4.96 -22.41 22.79
C ALA A 191 -5.32 -22.88 21.37
N GLN A 192 -6.60 -23.23 21.15
CA GLN A 192 -7.08 -23.77 19.89
C GLN A 192 -7.73 -22.65 19.05
N PRO A 193 -7.06 -22.13 18.00
CA PRO A 193 -7.67 -21.13 17.14
C PRO A 193 -8.84 -21.72 16.34
N PRO A 194 -9.81 -20.88 15.91
CA PRO A 194 -10.93 -21.35 15.10
C PRO A 194 -10.42 -21.85 13.74
N ARG A 195 -11.02 -22.93 13.25
CA ARG A 195 -10.63 -23.63 12.01
C ARG A 195 -11.44 -23.19 10.81
N ASP A 196 -12.65 -22.70 11.05
CA ASP A 196 -13.58 -22.24 10.03
C ASP A 196 -14.41 -21.04 10.54
N TRP A 197 -15.29 -20.55 9.67
CA TRP A 197 -16.12 -19.38 9.92
C TRP A 197 -17.16 -19.61 11.01
N ASP A 198 -17.69 -20.83 11.15
CA ASP A 198 -18.67 -21.16 12.18
C ASP A 198 -18.00 -21.13 13.56
N GLU A 199 -16.84 -21.77 13.70
CA GLU A 199 -16.03 -21.70 14.93
C GLU A 199 -15.62 -20.25 15.24
N LEU A 200 -15.19 -19.49 14.23
CA LEU A 200 -14.82 -18.09 14.42
C LEU A 200 -15.99 -17.24 14.93
N LYS A 201 -17.21 -17.48 14.43
CA LYS A 201 -18.41 -16.82 14.92
C LYS A 201 -18.74 -17.24 16.35
N GLU A 202 -18.65 -18.53 16.69
CA GLU A 202 -18.83 -19.00 18.06
C GLU A 202 -17.82 -18.35 19.02
N TYR A 203 -16.57 -18.24 18.58
CA TYR A 203 -15.49 -17.64 19.36
C TYR A 203 -15.75 -16.14 19.56
N ALA A 204 -16.26 -15.44 18.54
CA ALA A 204 -16.67 -14.05 18.65
C ALA A 204 -17.64 -13.85 19.83
N VAL A 205 -18.59 -14.77 20.03
CA VAL A 205 -19.53 -14.71 21.16
C VAL A 205 -18.84 -15.07 22.48
N LYS A 206 -18.17 -16.22 22.53
CA LYS A 206 -17.59 -16.77 23.78
C LYS A 206 -16.54 -15.86 24.39
N LEU A 207 -15.81 -15.11 23.56
CA LEU A 207 -14.76 -14.19 23.98
C LEU A 207 -15.27 -12.76 24.21
N SER A 208 -16.55 -12.49 23.93
CA SER A 208 -17.11 -11.16 24.17
C SER A 208 -17.65 -11.05 25.60
N GLU A 209 -17.27 -9.98 26.28
CA GLU A 209 -17.71 -9.67 27.64
C GLU A 209 -18.50 -8.36 27.66
N ARG A 210 -19.49 -8.29 28.55
CA ARG A 210 -20.25 -7.07 28.82
C ARG A 210 -20.01 -6.59 30.24
N ASP A 211 -20.03 -5.27 30.44
CA ASP A 211 -19.94 -4.67 31.76
C ASP A 211 -21.27 -4.73 32.53
N GLY A 212 -21.29 -4.17 33.75
CA GLY A 212 -22.48 -4.15 34.60
C GLY A 212 -23.64 -3.30 34.08
N ASP A 213 -23.37 -2.39 33.13
CA ASP A 213 -24.37 -1.57 32.44
C ASP A 213 -24.84 -2.23 31.13
N GLY A 214 -24.33 -3.43 30.84
CA GLY A 214 -24.67 -4.23 29.67
C GLY A 214 -23.93 -3.81 28.40
N LYS A 215 -22.95 -2.92 28.45
CA LYS A 215 -22.18 -2.49 27.27
C LYS A 215 -21.04 -3.47 26.97
N LEU A 216 -20.65 -3.57 25.70
CA LEU A 216 -19.46 -4.33 25.31
C LEU A 216 -18.21 -3.79 26.02
N LYS A 217 -17.51 -4.68 26.73
CA LYS A 217 -16.25 -4.42 27.43
C LYS A 217 -15.07 -5.06 26.71
N THR A 218 -15.27 -6.26 26.18
CA THR A 218 -14.32 -7.00 25.34
C THR A 218 -15.10 -7.58 24.17
N VAL A 219 -14.51 -7.59 22.97
CA VAL A 219 -15.14 -8.21 21.79
C VAL A 219 -14.19 -9.25 21.21
N GLY A 220 -14.69 -10.47 21.07
CA GLY A 220 -13.90 -11.61 20.61
C GLY A 220 -13.39 -11.49 19.18
N TYR A 221 -14.22 -10.93 18.29
CA TYR A 221 -13.88 -10.74 16.89
C TYR A 221 -14.80 -9.71 16.23
N ILE A 222 -14.26 -8.89 15.33
CA ILE A 222 -15.05 -7.95 14.54
C ILE A 222 -14.61 -8.05 13.08
N PRO A 223 -15.54 -8.36 12.13
CA PRO A 223 -15.16 -8.73 10.77
C PRO A 223 -14.40 -7.67 9.97
N GLN A 224 -14.63 -6.39 10.26
CA GLN A 224 -14.02 -5.23 9.59
C GLN A 224 -12.97 -4.51 10.45
N PHE A 225 -12.54 -5.10 11.57
CA PHE A 225 -11.49 -4.48 12.38
C PHE A 225 -10.10 -4.71 11.76
N GLY A 226 -9.27 -3.67 11.78
CA GLY A 226 -7.94 -3.72 11.16
C GLY A 226 -8.00 -3.58 9.63
N ASN A 227 -7.22 -4.40 8.92
CA ASN A 227 -7.10 -4.36 7.47
C ASN A 227 -7.82 -5.56 6.81
N VAL A 228 -9.10 -5.71 7.14
CA VAL A 228 -9.96 -6.78 6.62
C VAL A 228 -11.24 -6.15 6.06
N PHE A 229 -11.66 -6.59 4.88
CA PHE A 229 -12.81 -6.04 4.15
C PHE A 229 -13.64 -7.16 3.52
N LEU A 230 -14.86 -6.84 3.08
CA LEU A 230 -15.78 -7.79 2.43
C LEU A 230 -15.12 -8.60 1.30
N TYR A 231 -14.23 -7.98 0.52
CA TYR A 231 -13.60 -8.66 -0.61
C TYR A 231 -12.74 -9.88 -0.20
N ILE A 232 -12.17 -9.87 1.00
CA ILE A 232 -11.39 -10.99 1.53
C ILE A 232 -12.30 -12.16 1.85
N TYR A 233 -13.44 -11.91 2.51
CA TYR A 233 -14.43 -12.95 2.79
C TYR A 233 -15.02 -13.52 1.51
N GLY A 234 -15.35 -12.67 0.53
CA GLY A 234 -15.80 -13.17 -0.76
C GLY A 234 -14.77 -14.07 -1.43
N TRP A 235 -13.48 -13.71 -1.46
CA TRP A 235 -12.44 -14.60 -2.00
C TRP A 235 -12.30 -15.91 -1.23
N MET A 236 -12.37 -15.88 0.11
CA MET A 236 -12.39 -17.09 0.94
C MET A 236 -13.60 -17.98 0.63
N ASN A 237 -14.74 -17.37 0.26
CA ASN A 237 -15.95 -18.05 -0.19
C ASN A 237 -15.96 -18.37 -1.70
N GLY A 238 -14.81 -18.24 -2.39
CA GLY A 238 -14.68 -18.58 -3.81
C GLY A 238 -15.23 -17.55 -4.80
N ALA A 239 -15.64 -16.37 -4.34
CA ALA A 239 -16.16 -15.32 -5.18
C ALA A 239 -15.10 -14.74 -6.14
N ARG A 240 -15.57 -14.21 -7.26
CA ARG A 240 -14.83 -13.29 -8.14
C ARG A 240 -15.55 -11.95 -8.16
N TYR A 241 -14.81 -10.86 -8.28
CA TYR A 241 -15.37 -9.49 -8.32
C TYR A 241 -15.49 -8.91 -9.72
N LEU A 242 -14.81 -9.54 -10.69
CA LEU A 242 -14.79 -9.12 -12.08
C LEU A 242 -14.88 -10.37 -12.96
N SER A 243 -15.59 -10.27 -14.09
CA SER A 243 -15.58 -11.32 -15.11
C SER A 243 -14.19 -11.49 -15.72
N ASP A 244 -13.92 -12.66 -16.32
CA ASP A 244 -12.61 -12.99 -16.90
C ASP A 244 -12.17 -12.01 -18.00
N ASP A 245 -13.12 -11.39 -18.70
CA ASP A 245 -12.89 -10.37 -19.73
C ASP A 245 -12.80 -8.93 -19.16
N GLY A 246 -12.98 -8.76 -17.85
CA GLY A 246 -12.91 -7.48 -17.18
C GLY A 246 -14.14 -6.57 -17.36
N THR A 247 -15.22 -7.03 -18.01
CA THR A 247 -16.31 -6.14 -18.45
C THR A 247 -17.50 -6.07 -17.51
N ARG A 248 -17.62 -7.01 -16.56
CA ARG A 248 -18.76 -7.09 -15.64
C ARG A 248 -18.30 -7.13 -14.19
N ASN A 249 -18.93 -6.30 -13.37
CA ASN A 249 -18.81 -6.35 -11.92
C ASN A 249 -19.65 -7.52 -11.38
N LEU A 250 -19.02 -8.36 -10.56
CA LEU A 250 -19.59 -9.57 -9.96
C LEU A 250 -19.79 -9.44 -8.44
N ILE A 251 -19.85 -8.22 -7.90
CA ILE A 251 -19.97 -7.96 -6.46
C ILE A 251 -21.26 -8.50 -5.81
N ASN A 252 -22.26 -8.89 -6.60
CA ASN A 252 -23.56 -9.36 -6.10
C ASN A 252 -23.82 -10.85 -6.40
N THR A 253 -22.79 -11.65 -6.64
CA THR A 253 -22.96 -13.10 -6.76
C THR A 253 -23.33 -13.72 -5.40
N PRO A 254 -23.95 -14.92 -5.39
CA PRO A 254 -24.35 -15.58 -4.14
C PRO A 254 -23.22 -15.71 -3.13
N GLU A 255 -21.99 -15.96 -3.58
CA GLU A 255 -20.82 -16.13 -2.72
C GLU A 255 -20.44 -14.84 -1.98
N VAL A 256 -20.57 -13.68 -2.64
CA VAL A 256 -20.33 -12.36 -2.01
C VAL A 256 -21.47 -12.00 -1.06
N VAL A 257 -22.71 -12.34 -1.44
CA VAL A 257 -23.88 -12.12 -0.57
C VAL A 257 -23.75 -12.95 0.71
N GLU A 258 -23.43 -14.23 0.61
CA GLU A 258 -23.19 -15.12 1.75
C GLU A 258 -22.04 -14.62 2.64
N ALA A 259 -20.94 -14.17 2.04
CA ALA A 259 -19.84 -13.56 2.78
C ALA A 259 -20.29 -12.31 3.56
N LEU A 260 -21.12 -11.45 2.95
CA LEU A 260 -21.68 -10.28 3.63
C LEU A 260 -22.66 -10.68 4.75
N GLU A 261 -23.53 -11.66 4.49
CA GLU A 261 -24.46 -12.21 5.49
C GLU A 261 -23.71 -12.79 6.68
N TYR A 262 -22.61 -13.52 6.46
CA TYR A 262 -21.74 -14.00 7.53
C TYR A 262 -21.20 -12.85 8.39
N MET A 263 -20.63 -11.82 7.76
CA MET A 263 -20.11 -10.64 8.47
C MET A 263 -21.20 -9.96 9.29
N VAL A 264 -22.39 -9.72 8.69
CA VAL A 264 -23.56 -9.14 9.37
C VAL A 264 -23.97 -9.99 10.56
N SER A 265 -23.99 -11.33 10.40
CA SER A 265 -24.42 -12.23 11.46
C SER A 265 -23.52 -12.19 12.70
N ILE A 266 -22.24 -11.84 12.54
CA ILE A 266 -21.33 -11.62 13.67
C ILE A 266 -21.75 -10.34 14.41
N TYR A 267 -21.99 -9.24 13.69
CA TYR A 267 -22.49 -8.01 14.30
C TYR A 267 -23.80 -8.24 15.05
N ASP A 268 -24.76 -8.92 14.43
CA ASP A 268 -26.07 -9.22 15.05
C ASP A 268 -25.91 -10.03 16.34
N THR A 269 -25.00 -11.00 16.34
CA THR A 269 -24.71 -11.81 17.54
C THR A 269 -24.09 -11.00 18.67
N LEU A 270 -23.41 -9.89 18.34
CA LEU A 270 -22.76 -9.00 19.30
C LEU A 270 -23.64 -7.82 19.75
N GLY A 271 -24.92 -7.78 19.37
CA GLY A 271 -25.85 -6.69 19.71
C GLY A 271 -26.08 -5.66 18.60
N GLY A 272 -25.55 -5.92 17.41
CA GLY A 272 -25.75 -5.13 16.20
C GLY A 272 -24.59 -4.20 15.86
N PHE A 273 -24.60 -3.69 14.62
CA PHE A 273 -23.52 -2.85 14.09
C PHE A 273 -23.25 -1.60 14.94
N GLU A 274 -24.29 -0.88 15.35
CA GLU A 274 -24.14 0.38 16.11
C GLU A 274 -23.43 0.18 17.44
N GLU A 275 -23.72 -0.92 18.14
CA GLU A 275 -23.09 -1.21 19.43
C GLU A 275 -21.61 -1.58 19.27
N VAL A 276 -21.30 -2.43 18.29
CA VAL A 276 -19.91 -2.81 17.98
C VAL A 276 -19.13 -1.59 17.48
N ASN A 277 -19.73 -0.74 16.66
CA ASN A 277 -19.11 0.49 16.17
C ASN A 277 -18.86 1.50 17.31
N ALA A 278 -19.80 1.63 18.25
CA ALA A 278 -19.61 2.47 19.44
C ALA A 278 -18.42 1.96 20.29
N PHE A 279 -18.34 0.65 20.53
CA PHE A 279 -17.20 0.01 21.19
C PHE A 279 -15.89 0.31 20.46
N GLN A 280 -15.85 0.09 19.13
CA GLN A 280 -14.66 0.33 18.30
C GLN A 280 -14.20 1.79 18.34
N SER A 281 -15.12 2.74 18.33
CA SER A 281 -14.81 4.18 18.34
C SER A 281 -14.10 4.65 19.61
N GLY A 282 -14.16 3.86 20.69
CA GLY A 282 -13.47 4.13 21.94
C GLY A 282 -11.96 3.82 21.92
N PHE A 283 -11.48 3.07 20.93
CA PHE A 283 -10.07 2.69 20.82
C PHE A 283 -9.23 3.71 20.06
N GLN A 284 -7.95 3.80 20.42
CA GLN A 284 -6.94 4.56 19.69
C GLN A 284 -5.77 3.64 19.34
N GLY A 285 -4.83 4.10 18.51
CA GLY A 285 -3.64 3.31 18.19
C GLY A 285 -2.63 3.20 19.35
N ASN A 286 -1.59 2.37 19.15
CA ASN A 286 -0.48 2.13 20.08
C ASN A 286 -0.90 1.42 21.38
N GLU A 287 -0.65 2.01 22.55
CA GLU A 287 -0.95 1.41 23.87
C GLU A 287 -2.46 1.25 24.14
N LEU A 288 -3.28 1.89 23.30
CA LEU A 288 -4.73 1.81 23.33
C LEU A 288 -5.30 0.81 22.31
N ASP A 289 -4.43 -0.01 21.69
CA ASP A 289 -4.85 -1.05 20.78
C ASP A 289 -5.66 -2.13 21.53
N PRO A 290 -6.91 -2.42 21.11
CA PRO A 290 -7.78 -3.37 21.80
C PRO A 290 -7.16 -4.76 21.90
N PHE A 291 -6.33 -5.17 20.93
CA PHE A 291 -5.66 -6.47 20.98
C PHE A 291 -4.62 -6.55 22.11
N ILE A 292 -3.97 -5.43 22.43
CA ILE A 292 -2.97 -5.34 23.50
C ILE A 292 -3.64 -5.24 24.87
N GLN A 293 -4.79 -4.56 24.96
CA GLN A 293 -5.46 -4.34 26.23
C GLN A 293 -6.24 -5.56 26.76
N GLY A 294 -6.62 -6.49 25.88
CA GLY A 294 -7.32 -7.72 26.23
C GLY A 294 -8.82 -7.53 26.25
#